data_AF-A0A3Q0D8J3-F1
#
_entry.id   AF-A0A3Q0D8J3-F1
#
_cell.length_a   1.000
_cell.length_b   1.000
_cell.length_c   1.000
_cell.angle_alpha   90.00
_cell.angle_beta   90.00
_cell.angle_gamma   90.00
#
_symmetry.space_group_name_H-M   'P 1'
#
loop_
_entity.id
_entity.type
_entity.pdbx_description
1 polymer ?
#
loop_
_entity_poly.entity_id
_entity_poly.type
_entity_poly.pdbx_seq_one_letter_code
_entity_poly.pdbx_strand_id
1 'polypeptide(L)'
;MTPERLWPVVLVALFVMPIHSLNCVLLENATLESVRLLGSIIICSPLKCLKEIKNFEFPKEVLPYIQHVERDMKEAFFIISSQALNIFFSHNSHISPVTAERLQHIRMGLYEQMLQVQDCFKDEEKESKEGDNKPEHPPPKHLQKAYLELSKYFIRIKKFLRDKKYSVCAWKIVTAEIRRCFTIFYNFKKLLRMRSGMFSELHFPPYFPPSS
;
A
#
# COMPACT_ATOMS: atom_id res chain seq x y z
N MET A 1 38.37 27.93 -4.86
CA MET A 1 37.88 26.58 -4.48
C MET A 1 38.67 25.57 -5.31
N THR A 2 39.44 24.70 -4.66
CA THR A 2 40.36 23.78 -5.33
C THR A 2 39.65 22.51 -5.81
N PRO A 3 39.99 21.98 -7.01
CA PRO A 3 39.32 20.83 -7.63
C PRO A 3 39.43 19.52 -6.82
N GLU A 4 40.39 19.42 -5.90
CA GLU A 4 40.63 18.21 -5.10
C GLU A 4 39.56 17.95 -4.02
N ARG A 5 38.73 18.94 -3.68
CA ARG A 5 37.64 18.78 -2.70
C ARG A 5 36.27 18.51 -3.31
N LEU A 6 36.16 18.54 -4.65
CA LEU A 6 34.92 18.21 -5.36
C LEU A 6 34.70 16.71 -5.44
N TRP A 7 35.76 15.91 -5.58
CA TRP A 7 35.68 14.46 -5.70
C TRP A 7 34.98 13.76 -4.50
N PRO A 8 35.30 14.10 -3.23
CA PRO A 8 34.59 13.53 -2.09
C PRO A 8 33.11 13.93 -2.04
N VAL A 9 32.79 15.16 -2.43
CA VAL A 9 31.40 15.66 -2.46
C VAL A 9 30.59 14.97 -3.55
N VAL A 10 31.19 14.74 -4.73
CA VAL A 10 30.58 13.98 -5.83
C VAL A 10 30.39 12.52 -5.46
N LEU A 11 31.36 11.89 -4.79
CA LEU A 11 31.21 10.53 -4.26
C LEU A 11 30.10 10.44 -3.21
N VAL A 12 30.06 11.38 -2.26
CA VAL A 12 28.99 11.42 -1.25
C VAL A 12 27.63 11.62 -1.92
N ALA A 13 27.50 12.53 -2.89
CA ALA A 13 26.26 12.71 -3.65
C ALA A 13 25.86 11.46 -4.45
N LEU A 14 26.82 10.80 -5.11
CA LEU A 14 26.59 9.57 -5.87
C LEU A 14 26.20 8.37 -4.99
N PHE A 15 26.57 8.35 -3.71
CA PHE A 15 26.19 7.27 -2.77
C PHE A 15 24.98 7.63 -1.91
N VAL A 16 24.77 8.89 -1.54
CA VAL A 16 23.63 9.32 -0.69
C VAL A 16 22.32 9.35 -1.48
N MET A 17 22.34 9.76 -2.75
CA MET A 17 21.13 9.82 -3.59
C MET A 17 20.54 8.42 -3.88
N PRO A 18 21.33 7.38 -4.21
CA PRO A 18 20.81 6.02 -4.31
C PRO A 18 20.27 5.47 -3.00
N ILE A 19 20.93 5.72 -1.86
CA ILE A 19 20.53 5.16 -0.55
C ILE A 19 19.16 5.71 -0.10
N HIS A 20 18.87 7.00 -0.31
CA HIS A 20 17.54 7.56 -0.05
C HIS A 20 16.49 7.06 -1.07
N SER A 21 16.83 6.98 -2.36
CA SER A 21 15.89 6.50 -3.39
C SER A 21 15.52 5.02 -3.26
N LEU A 22 16.45 4.16 -2.81
CA LEU A 22 16.23 2.72 -2.65
C LEU A 22 15.19 2.40 -1.57
N ASN A 23 15.10 3.21 -0.51
CA ASN A 23 14.08 3.03 0.54
C ASN A 23 12.66 3.31 0.01
N CYS A 24 12.50 4.23 -0.95
CA CYS A 24 11.20 4.67 -1.46
C CYS A 24 10.58 3.76 -2.54
N VAL A 25 11.36 2.87 -3.16
CA VAL A 25 10.90 1.96 -4.26
C VAL A 25 10.07 0.76 -3.73
N LEU A 26 9.88 0.63 -2.42
CA LEU A 26 9.47 -0.63 -1.78
C LEU A 26 7.96 -0.89 -1.71
N LEU A 27 7.07 -0.04 -2.23
CA LEU A 27 5.63 -0.25 -2.07
C LEU A 27 5.11 -1.53 -2.78
N GLU A 28 5.73 -1.98 -3.88
CA GLU A 28 5.36 -3.27 -4.51
C GLU A 28 5.80 -4.46 -3.68
N ASN A 29 7.02 -4.41 -3.14
CA ASN A 29 7.53 -5.49 -2.30
C ASN A 29 6.74 -5.57 -0.99
N ALA A 30 6.42 -4.42 -0.39
CA ALA A 30 5.59 -4.33 0.80
C ALA A 30 4.20 -4.93 0.56
N THR A 31 3.50 -4.53 -0.51
CA THR A 31 2.17 -5.08 -0.83
C THR A 31 2.18 -6.58 -1.12
N LEU A 32 3.18 -7.08 -1.86
CA LEU A 32 3.37 -8.51 -2.11
C LEU A 32 3.63 -9.28 -0.81
N GLU A 33 4.47 -8.73 0.05
CA GLU A 33 4.79 -9.32 1.34
C GLU A 33 3.58 -9.29 2.28
N SER A 34 2.76 -8.23 2.30
CA SER A 34 1.47 -8.24 3.01
C SER A 34 0.59 -9.39 2.54
N VAL A 35 0.51 -9.63 1.22
CA VAL A 35 -0.23 -10.77 0.65
C VAL A 35 0.36 -12.10 1.12
N ARG A 36 1.69 -12.26 1.12
CA ARG A 36 2.38 -13.48 1.59
C ARG A 36 2.14 -13.73 3.07
N LEU A 37 2.35 -12.70 3.90
CA LEU A 37 2.09 -12.72 5.34
C LEU A 37 0.66 -13.17 5.64
N LEU A 38 -0.33 -12.53 5.00
CA LEU A 38 -1.76 -12.87 5.14
C LEU A 38 -2.11 -14.26 4.59
N GLY A 39 -1.36 -14.76 3.60
CA GLY A 39 -1.51 -16.10 3.05
C GLY A 39 -1.11 -17.20 4.01
N SER A 40 -0.04 -16.97 4.77
CA SER A 40 0.48 -17.95 5.71
C SER A 40 -0.55 -18.34 6.78
N ILE A 41 -1.58 -17.52 7.07
CA ILE A 41 -2.59 -17.79 8.11
C ILE A 41 -3.73 -18.68 7.65
N ILE A 42 -3.97 -18.78 6.34
CA ILE A 42 -5.12 -19.50 5.81
C ILE A 42 -4.80 -21.00 5.77
N ILE A 43 -4.71 -21.62 6.95
CA ILE A 43 -4.50 -23.04 7.17
C ILE A 43 -5.74 -23.58 7.87
N CYS A 44 -6.84 -23.68 7.13
CA CYS A 44 -7.93 -24.67 7.31
C CYS A 44 -9.14 -24.20 6.50
N SER A 45 -9.51 -25.04 5.54
CA SER A 45 -10.59 -24.83 4.58
C SER A 45 -11.87 -24.25 5.21
N PRO A 46 -12.52 -23.28 4.54
CA PRO A 46 -13.74 -22.63 5.01
C PRO A 46 -14.96 -23.54 5.08
N LEU A 47 -14.86 -24.86 4.84
CA LEU A 47 -16.01 -25.79 4.85
C LEU A 47 -16.93 -25.61 6.06
N LYS A 48 -16.37 -25.49 7.28
CA LYS A 48 -17.17 -25.26 8.51
C LYS A 48 -17.71 -23.82 8.65
N CYS A 49 -17.11 -22.87 7.94
CA CYS A 49 -17.46 -21.45 7.97
C CYS A 49 -18.24 -20.97 6.73
N LEU A 50 -18.58 -21.87 5.80
CA LEU A 50 -19.25 -21.53 4.53
C LEU A 50 -20.54 -20.73 4.76
N LYS A 51 -21.31 -21.11 5.78
CA LYS A 51 -22.59 -20.45 6.14
C LYS A 51 -22.43 -19.00 6.57
N GLU A 52 -21.21 -18.59 6.97
CA GLU A 52 -20.92 -17.24 7.40
C GLU A 52 -20.24 -16.38 6.33
N ILE A 53 -19.89 -16.96 5.16
CA ILE A 53 -19.24 -16.24 4.08
C ILE A 53 -20.07 -15.02 3.69
N LYS A 54 -19.40 -13.87 3.69
CA LYS A 54 -19.97 -12.59 3.34
C LYS A 54 -19.14 -11.97 2.23
N ASN A 55 -19.81 -11.50 1.19
CA ASN A 55 -19.21 -10.56 0.26
C ASN A 55 -19.24 -9.16 0.91
N PHE A 56 -18.08 -8.57 1.16
CA PHE A 56 -17.96 -7.23 1.77
C PHE A 56 -18.02 -6.10 0.74
N GLU A 57 -18.04 -6.46 -0.55
CA GLU A 57 -18.11 -5.54 -1.68
C GLU A 57 -16.96 -4.52 -1.62
N PHE A 58 -15.75 -5.01 -1.91
CA PHE A 58 -14.60 -4.13 -2.10
C PHE A 58 -14.93 -3.09 -3.19
N PRO A 59 -14.79 -1.78 -2.92
CA PRO A 59 -15.23 -0.73 -3.82
C PRO A 59 -14.21 -0.53 -4.94
N LYS A 60 -14.21 -1.40 -5.96
CA LYS A 60 -13.23 -1.38 -7.05
C LYS A 60 -13.24 -0.08 -7.86
N GLU A 61 -14.36 0.63 -7.82
CA GLU A 61 -14.59 1.90 -8.50
C GLU A 61 -13.67 3.00 -7.95
N VAL A 62 -13.06 2.81 -6.77
CA VAL A 62 -12.09 3.76 -6.20
C VAL A 62 -10.73 3.69 -6.87
N LEU A 63 -10.37 2.55 -7.47
CA LEU A 63 -9.02 2.29 -7.99
C LEU A 63 -8.59 3.30 -9.06
N PRO A 64 -9.44 3.68 -10.05
CA PRO A 64 -9.06 4.67 -11.05
C PRO A 64 -8.75 6.05 -10.47
N TYR A 65 -9.26 6.40 -9.29
CA TYR A 65 -8.98 7.70 -8.66
C TYR A 65 -7.63 7.71 -7.93
N ILE A 66 -7.10 6.53 -7.56
CA ILE A 66 -5.86 6.35 -6.81
C ILE A 66 -4.65 6.20 -7.77
N GLN A 67 -4.90 6.15 -9.08
CA GLN A 67 -3.88 5.80 -10.08
C GLN A 67 -3.05 6.97 -10.61
N HIS A 68 -3.39 8.20 -10.23
CA HIS A 68 -2.92 9.38 -10.95
C HIS A 68 -1.52 9.82 -10.53
N VAL A 69 -1.14 9.61 -9.27
CA VAL A 69 0.19 9.96 -8.75
C VAL A 69 0.71 8.83 -7.86
N GLU A 70 2.02 8.59 -7.86
CA GLU A 70 2.66 7.60 -6.97
C GLU A 70 2.33 7.85 -5.49
N ARG A 71 2.20 9.14 -5.12
CA ARG A 71 1.74 9.61 -3.82
C ARG A 71 0.38 9.03 -3.43
N ASP A 72 -0.60 9.05 -4.35
CA ASP A 72 -1.96 8.53 -4.11
C ASP A 72 -1.93 7.03 -3.80
N MET A 73 -1.06 6.28 -4.49
CA MET A 73 -0.88 4.85 -4.25
C MET A 73 -0.24 4.59 -2.88
N LYS A 74 0.78 5.37 -2.49
CA LYS A 74 1.39 5.28 -1.15
C LYS A 74 0.37 5.60 -0.06
N GLU A 75 -0.50 6.58 -0.29
CA GLU A 75 -1.49 7.03 0.70
C GLU A 75 -2.62 6.01 0.83
N ALA A 76 -3.12 5.49 -0.29
CA ALA A 76 -4.09 4.40 -0.29
C ALA A 76 -3.55 3.14 0.41
N PHE A 77 -2.27 2.79 0.18
CA PHE A 77 -1.64 1.69 0.90
C PHE A 77 -1.59 1.96 2.40
N PHE A 78 -1.18 3.16 2.82
CA PHE A 78 -1.15 3.55 4.22
C PHE A 78 -2.55 3.42 4.86
N ILE A 79 -3.60 3.90 4.18
CA ILE A 79 -4.99 3.79 4.66
C ILE A 79 -5.40 2.31 4.79
N ILE A 80 -5.18 1.50 3.75
CA ILE A 80 -5.55 0.07 3.73
C ILE A 80 -4.82 -0.68 4.84
N SER A 81 -3.50 -0.47 4.98
CA SER A 81 -2.66 -1.10 6.00
C SER A 81 -3.06 -0.67 7.41
N SER A 82 -3.31 0.62 7.63
CA SER A 82 -3.80 1.14 8.91
C SER A 82 -5.15 0.52 9.30
N GLN A 83 -6.09 0.42 8.37
CA GLN A 83 -7.39 -0.20 8.65
C GLN A 83 -7.28 -1.69 8.93
N ALA A 84 -6.42 -2.41 8.20
CA ALA A 84 -6.12 -3.81 8.44
C ALA A 84 -5.49 -4.04 9.83
N LEU A 85 -4.49 -3.23 10.20
CA LEU A 85 -3.89 -3.25 11.53
C LEU A 85 -4.93 -2.99 12.61
N ASN A 86 -5.75 -1.95 12.46
CA ASN A 86 -6.82 -1.65 13.42
C ASN A 86 -7.79 -2.83 13.60
N ILE A 87 -8.12 -3.55 12.52
CA ILE A 87 -8.91 -4.77 12.62
C ILE A 87 -8.13 -5.83 13.40
N PHE A 88 -6.89 -6.11 13.00
CA PHE A 88 -6.12 -7.18 13.63
C PHE A 88 -5.76 -6.89 15.08
N PHE A 89 -5.59 -5.63 15.50
CA PHE A 89 -5.38 -5.26 16.90
C PHE A 89 -6.67 -5.33 17.74
N SER A 90 -7.85 -5.39 17.10
CA SER A 90 -9.11 -5.50 17.81
C SER A 90 -9.34 -6.90 18.42
N HIS A 91 -9.92 -6.93 19.62
CA HIS A 91 -10.48 -8.07 20.37
C HIS A 91 -9.99 -9.51 20.03
N ASN A 92 -9.07 -10.06 20.84
CA ASN A 92 -8.45 -11.39 20.60
C ASN A 92 -9.00 -12.54 21.47
N SER A 93 -10.06 -12.31 22.25
CA SER A 93 -10.49 -13.22 23.34
C SER A 93 -10.85 -14.67 22.93
N HIS A 94 -11.07 -14.95 21.65
CA HIS A 94 -11.53 -16.26 21.16
C HIS A 94 -10.57 -16.92 20.15
N ILE A 95 -9.33 -16.45 20.06
CA ILE A 95 -8.34 -16.92 19.11
C ILE A 95 -7.43 -17.97 19.78
N SER A 96 -7.15 -19.10 19.11
CA SER A 96 -6.24 -20.12 19.65
C SER A 96 -4.80 -19.58 19.76
N PRO A 97 -3.97 -20.10 20.69
CA PRO A 97 -2.58 -19.62 20.87
C PRO A 97 -1.76 -19.59 19.57
N VAL A 98 -1.84 -20.66 18.77
CA VAL A 98 -1.16 -20.77 17.46
C VAL A 98 -1.65 -19.71 16.47
N THR A 99 -2.95 -19.39 16.48
CA THR A 99 -3.52 -18.36 15.60
C THR A 99 -3.14 -16.96 16.09
N ALA A 100 -3.05 -16.77 17.41
CA ALA A 100 -2.66 -15.50 18.03
C ALA A 100 -1.20 -15.14 17.73
N GLU A 101 -0.28 -16.10 17.86
CA GLU A 101 1.14 -15.93 17.49
C GLU A 101 1.29 -15.53 16.02
N ARG A 102 0.60 -16.25 15.13
CA ARG A 102 0.62 -15.95 13.70
C ARG A 102 0.04 -14.57 13.38
N LEU A 103 -1.03 -14.19 14.08
CA LEU A 103 -1.65 -12.87 13.95
C LEU A 103 -0.71 -11.76 14.45
N GLN A 104 0.05 -12.01 15.52
CA GLN A 104 1.07 -11.10 16.01
C GLN A 104 2.17 -10.88 14.96
N HIS A 105 2.65 -11.95 14.31
CA HIS A 105 3.61 -11.83 13.21
C HIS A 105 3.07 -10.95 12.07
N ILE A 106 1.78 -11.09 11.72
CA ILE A 106 1.16 -10.20 10.73
C ILE A 106 1.12 -8.77 11.18
N ARG A 107 0.73 -8.50 12.43
CA ARG A 107 0.66 -7.14 12.95
C ARG A 107 2.03 -6.46 12.87
N MET A 108 3.08 -7.17 13.27
CA MET A 108 4.45 -6.67 13.23
C MET A 108 4.88 -6.37 11.80
N GLY A 109 4.76 -7.33 10.89
CA GLY A 109 5.15 -7.13 9.48
C GLY A 109 4.36 -6.01 8.79
N LEU A 110 3.04 -5.93 8.99
CA LEU A 110 2.23 -4.84 8.44
C LEU A 110 2.58 -3.48 9.04
N TYR A 111 2.91 -3.44 10.34
CA TYR A 111 3.31 -2.21 11.02
C TYR A 111 4.66 -1.70 10.54
N GLU A 112 5.65 -2.59 10.40
CA GLU A 112 6.96 -2.26 9.84
C GLU A 112 6.84 -1.71 8.41
N GLN A 113 6.04 -2.36 7.56
CA GLN A 113 5.78 -1.90 6.19
C GLN A 113 5.10 -0.53 6.15
N MET A 114 4.19 -0.26 7.09
CA MET A 114 3.50 1.02 7.21
C MET A 114 4.47 2.14 7.62
N LEU A 115 5.38 1.89 8.57
CA LEU A 115 6.41 2.84 8.98
C LEU A 115 7.36 3.18 7.84
N GLN A 116 7.80 2.16 7.08
CA GLN A 116 8.65 2.39 5.90
C GLN A 116 7.99 3.34 4.91
N VAL A 117 6.71 3.13 4.56
CA VAL A 117 5.97 4.01 3.66
C VAL A 117 5.82 5.42 4.24
N GLN A 118 5.61 5.54 5.55
CA GLN A 118 5.52 6.85 6.22
C GLN A 118 6.84 7.63 6.16
N ASP A 119 7.97 6.98 6.39
CA ASP A 119 9.27 7.65 6.32
C ASP A 119 9.59 8.09 4.89
N CYS A 120 9.21 7.29 3.88
CA CYS A 120 9.30 7.68 2.47
C CYS A 120 8.54 8.98 2.16
N PHE A 121 7.33 9.14 2.71
CA PHE A 121 6.56 10.38 2.53
C PHE A 121 7.28 11.61 3.09
N LYS A 122 7.88 11.47 4.28
CA LYS A 122 8.59 12.58 4.93
C LYS A 122 9.82 13.01 4.13
N ASP A 123 10.50 12.07 3.49
CA ASP A 123 11.70 12.36 2.71
C ASP A 123 11.34 13.04 1.38
N GLU A 124 10.29 12.59 0.69
CA GLU A 124 9.74 13.28 -0.51
C GLU A 124 9.28 14.72 -0.21
N GLU A 125 8.68 14.95 0.96
CA GLU A 125 8.26 16.28 1.41
C GLU A 125 9.44 17.20 1.72
N LYS A 126 10.56 16.67 2.22
CA LYS A 126 11.78 17.47 2.48
C LYS A 126 12.45 17.86 1.16
N GLU A 127 12.59 16.92 0.23
CA GLU A 127 13.20 17.16 -1.08
C GLU A 127 12.38 18.17 -1.92
N SER A 128 11.05 18.11 -1.86
CA SER A 128 10.18 19.02 -2.61
C SER A 128 10.15 20.46 -2.05
N LYS A 129 10.36 20.63 -0.73
CA LYS A 129 10.46 21.95 -0.07
C LYS A 129 11.76 22.68 -0.36
N GLU A 130 12.77 22.01 -0.90
CA GLU A 130 14.06 22.61 -1.25
C GLU A 130 14.06 23.26 -2.65
N GLY A 131 12.99 23.07 -3.45
CA GLY A 131 12.92 23.55 -4.85
C GLY A 131 11.68 24.35 -5.26
N ASP A 132 10.53 24.23 -4.58
CA ASP A 132 9.33 24.99 -4.97
C ASP A 132 8.38 25.22 -3.78
N ASN A 133 8.11 26.49 -3.45
CA ASN A 133 7.13 26.88 -2.42
C ASN A 133 5.70 26.71 -2.95
N LYS A 134 5.33 25.49 -3.37
CA LYS A 134 3.98 25.22 -3.88
C LYS A 134 3.05 24.90 -2.71
N PRO A 135 1.88 25.54 -2.60
CA PRO A 135 0.92 25.25 -1.54
C PRO A 135 0.53 23.77 -1.55
N GLU A 136 0.46 23.16 -0.37
CA GLU A 136 -0.17 21.85 -0.18
C GLU A 136 -1.65 21.97 -0.59
N HIS A 137 -1.94 21.62 -1.83
CA HIS A 137 -3.32 21.61 -2.30
C HIS A 137 -4.03 20.41 -1.67
N PRO A 138 -5.20 20.60 -1.02
CA PRO A 138 -5.96 19.49 -0.47
C PRO A 138 -6.24 18.45 -1.56
N PRO A 139 -6.26 17.15 -1.20
CA PRO A 139 -6.47 16.09 -2.17
C PRO A 139 -7.73 16.37 -2.99
N PRO A 140 -7.69 16.10 -4.31
CA PRO A 140 -8.85 16.35 -5.16
C PRO A 140 -10.12 15.71 -4.60
N LYS A 141 -11.27 16.36 -4.77
CA LYS A 141 -12.57 15.88 -4.22
C LYS A 141 -12.87 14.41 -4.55
N HIS A 142 -12.42 13.93 -5.72
CA HIS A 142 -12.58 12.55 -6.14
C HIS A 142 -11.74 11.56 -5.31
N LEU A 143 -10.53 11.94 -4.92
CA LEU A 143 -9.63 11.13 -4.09
C LEU A 143 -10.14 11.05 -2.65
N GLN A 144 -10.64 12.17 -2.11
CA GLN A 144 -11.31 12.18 -0.80
C GLN A 144 -12.54 11.24 -0.78
N LYS A 145 -13.34 11.25 -1.86
CA LYS A 145 -14.47 10.34 -2.00
C LYS A 145 -14.02 8.87 -2.07
N ALA A 146 -12.94 8.59 -2.79
CA ALA A 146 -12.34 7.25 -2.86
C ALA A 146 -11.92 6.73 -1.47
N TYR A 147 -11.25 7.56 -0.68
CA TYR A 147 -10.83 7.20 0.68
C TYR A 147 -12.02 7.02 1.64
N LEU A 148 -13.09 7.80 1.47
CA LEU A 148 -14.32 7.61 2.22
C LEU A 148 -14.98 6.26 1.91
N GLU A 149 -15.05 5.86 0.64
CA GLU A 149 -15.60 4.55 0.25
C GLU A 149 -14.75 3.38 0.76
N LEU A 150 -13.42 3.50 0.72
CA LEU A 150 -12.52 2.54 1.36
C LEU A 150 -12.78 2.45 2.87
N SER A 151 -12.98 3.59 3.54
CA SER A 151 -13.29 3.63 4.97
C SER A 151 -14.62 2.94 5.29
N LYS A 152 -15.67 3.20 4.50
CA LYS A 152 -16.96 2.50 4.63
C LYS A 152 -16.83 0.99 4.46
N TYR A 153 -16.00 0.54 3.52
CA TYR A 153 -15.70 -0.88 3.33
C TYR A 153 -15.10 -1.53 4.58
N PHE A 154 -14.11 -0.90 5.22
CA PHE A 154 -13.54 -1.42 6.47
C PHE A 154 -14.51 -1.32 7.66
N ILE A 155 -15.39 -0.33 7.69
CA ILE A 155 -16.48 -0.26 8.69
C ILE A 155 -17.41 -1.48 8.55
N ARG A 156 -17.78 -1.88 7.32
CA ARG A 156 -18.58 -3.10 7.09
C ARG A 156 -17.89 -4.35 7.63
N ILE A 157 -16.58 -4.46 7.44
CA ILE A 157 -15.77 -5.57 7.97
C ILE A 157 -15.76 -5.58 9.51
N LYS A 158 -15.49 -4.43 10.14
CA LYS A 158 -15.52 -4.32 11.62
C LYS A 158 -16.91 -4.63 12.18
N LYS A 159 -17.97 -4.19 11.51
CA LYS A 159 -19.35 -4.49 11.88
C LYS A 159 -19.62 -6.00 11.82
N PHE A 160 -19.21 -6.67 10.74
CA PHE A 160 -19.36 -8.12 10.62
C PHE A 160 -18.66 -8.88 11.75
N LEU A 161 -17.44 -8.51 12.14
CA LEU A 161 -16.76 -9.11 13.29
C LEU A 161 -17.59 -8.97 14.58
N ARG A 162 -18.14 -7.78 14.81
CA ARG A 162 -18.99 -7.49 15.98
C ARG A 162 -20.29 -8.31 15.95
N ASP A 163 -20.98 -8.33 14.81
CA ASP A 163 -22.24 -9.05 14.62
C ASP A 163 -22.05 -10.56 14.81
N LYS A 164 -20.88 -11.09 14.42
CA LYS A 164 -20.48 -12.48 14.62
C LYS A 164 -19.77 -12.73 15.97
N LYS A 165 -19.78 -11.76 16.88
CA LYS A 165 -19.19 -11.84 18.22
C LYS A 165 -17.73 -12.32 18.20
N TYR A 166 -16.97 -11.90 17.20
CA TYR A 166 -15.56 -12.25 17.03
C TYR A 166 -15.31 -13.78 17.01
N SER A 167 -16.24 -14.54 16.42
CA SER A 167 -16.10 -15.99 16.27
C SER A 167 -14.85 -16.38 15.47
N VAL A 168 -14.37 -17.61 15.65
CA VAL A 168 -13.26 -18.15 14.88
C VAL A 168 -13.55 -18.10 13.37
N CYS A 169 -14.79 -18.36 12.96
CA CYS A 169 -15.18 -18.28 11.55
C CYS A 169 -15.17 -16.84 11.03
N ALA A 170 -15.65 -15.88 11.83
CA ALA A 170 -15.61 -14.47 11.46
C ALA A 170 -14.18 -13.98 11.23
N TRP A 171 -13.25 -14.34 12.11
CA TRP A 171 -11.82 -14.03 11.95
C TRP A 171 -11.23 -14.64 10.69
N LYS A 172 -11.52 -15.91 10.40
CA LYS A 172 -11.06 -16.57 9.16
C LYS A 172 -11.56 -15.84 7.92
N ILE A 173 -12.83 -15.46 7.91
CA ILE A 173 -13.46 -14.73 6.79
C ILE A 173 -12.83 -13.35 6.62
N VAL A 174 -12.64 -12.60 7.71
CA VAL A 174 -12.05 -11.26 7.66
C VAL A 174 -10.58 -11.30 7.24
N THR A 175 -9.78 -12.25 7.74
CA THR A 175 -8.40 -12.43 7.30
C THR A 175 -8.32 -12.73 5.80
N ALA A 176 -9.23 -13.57 5.28
CA ALA A 176 -9.33 -13.86 3.85
C ALA A 176 -9.72 -12.62 3.03
N GLU A 177 -10.67 -11.81 3.52
CA GLU A 177 -11.08 -10.58 2.83
C GLU A 177 -9.98 -9.50 2.87
N ILE A 178 -9.24 -9.38 3.97
CA ILE A 178 -8.09 -8.47 4.04
C ILE A 178 -7.01 -8.91 3.06
N ARG A 179 -6.67 -10.22 2.99
CA ARG A 179 -5.76 -10.76 1.98
C ARG A 179 -6.23 -10.42 0.56
N ARG A 180 -7.53 -10.57 0.29
CA ARG A 180 -8.13 -10.22 -1.00
C ARG A 180 -7.96 -8.74 -1.32
N CYS A 181 -8.18 -7.85 -0.36
CA CYS A 181 -7.97 -6.41 -0.51
C CYS A 181 -6.53 -6.08 -0.91
N PHE A 182 -5.53 -6.59 -0.18
CA PHE A 182 -4.11 -6.41 -0.54
C PHE A 182 -3.78 -7.02 -1.91
N THR A 183 -4.39 -8.15 -2.28
CA THR A 183 -4.21 -8.77 -3.59
C THR A 183 -4.74 -7.88 -4.72
N ILE A 184 -5.93 -7.30 -4.55
CA ILE A 184 -6.51 -6.36 -5.52
C ILE A 184 -5.59 -5.15 -5.68
N PHE A 185 -5.13 -4.59 -4.56
CA PHE A 185 -4.26 -3.42 -4.58
C PHE A 185 -2.88 -3.71 -5.22
N TYR A 186 -2.25 -4.83 -4.88
CA TYR A 186 -1.01 -5.30 -5.51
C TYR A 186 -1.16 -5.45 -7.03
N ASN A 187 -2.22 -6.14 -7.48
CA ASN A 187 -2.48 -6.32 -8.90
C ASN A 187 -2.74 -5.00 -9.62
N PHE A 188 -3.50 -4.10 -8.99
CA PHE A 188 -3.76 -2.78 -9.54
C PHE A 188 -2.47 -1.99 -9.73
N LYS A 189 -1.62 -1.92 -8.70
CA LYS A 189 -0.30 -1.27 -8.80
C LYS A 189 0.56 -1.88 -9.91
N LYS A 190 0.60 -3.21 -10.00
CA LYS A 190 1.36 -3.94 -11.01
C LYS A 190 0.90 -3.59 -12.43
N LEU A 191 -0.41 -3.48 -12.65
CA LEU A 191 -0.99 -3.06 -13.93
C LEU A 191 -0.62 -1.62 -14.29
N LEU A 192 -0.66 -0.69 -13.33
CA LEU A 192 -0.25 0.70 -13.56
C LEU A 192 1.21 0.80 -14.00
N ARG A 193 2.12 0.04 -13.37
CA ARG A 193 3.53 0.01 -13.80
C ARG A 193 3.69 -0.50 -15.22
N MET A 194 3.01 -1.59 -15.59
CA MET A 194 3.06 -2.11 -16.96
C MET A 194 2.58 -1.07 -17.97
N ARG A 195 1.53 -0.31 -17.63
CA ARG A 195 1.02 0.78 -18.47
C ARG A 195 2.02 1.92 -18.59
N SER A 196 2.65 2.35 -17.50
CA SER A 196 3.67 3.40 -17.54
C SER A 196 4.91 2.99 -18.35
N GLY A 197 5.37 1.74 -18.22
CA GLY A 197 6.48 1.20 -19.02
C GLY A 197 6.19 1.14 -20.51
N MET A 198 4.94 0.87 -20.89
CA MET A 198 4.49 0.89 -22.30
C MET A 198 4.45 2.30 -22.90
N PHE A 199 4.22 3.33 -22.08
CA PHE A 199 4.29 4.74 -22.52
C PHE A 199 5.73 5.27 -22.62
N SER A 200 6.66 4.73 -21.85
CA SER A 200 8.09 5.08 -21.93
C SER A 200 8.77 4.61 -23.23
N GLU A 201 8.23 3.60 -23.91
CA GLU A 201 8.74 3.11 -25.21
C GLU A 201 8.17 3.84 -26.43
N LEU A 202 7.21 4.76 -26.25
CA LEU A 202 6.59 5.55 -27.32
C LEU A 202 7.21 6.94 -27.50
N HIS A 203 8.44 7.16 -27.02
CA HIS A 203 9.20 8.35 -27.37
C HIS A 203 9.56 8.30 -28.87
N PHE A 204 8.71 8.91 -29.70
CA PHE A 204 8.96 9.09 -31.13
C PHE A 204 10.34 9.74 -31.33
N PRO A 205 11.19 9.21 -32.23
CA PRO A 205 12.46 9.86 -32.54
C PRO A 205 12.19 11.28 -33.09
N PRO A 206 13.06 12.26 -32.79
CA PRO A 206 12.88 13.62 -33.28
C PRO A 206 12.84 13.61 -34.82
N TYR A 207 11.75 14.16 -35.36
CA TYR A 207 11.58 14.35 -36.80
C TYR A 207 12.59 15.41 -37.25
N PHE A 208 13.64 14.98 -37.97
CA PHE A 208 14.55 15.89 -38.63
C PHE A 208 13.94 16.31 -39.97
N PRO A 209 13.60 17.60 -40.17
CA PRO A 209 13.18 18.07 -41.49
C PRO A 209 14.35 18.00 -42.48
N PRO A 210 14.11 17.68 -43.76
CA PRO A 210 15.16 17.65 -44.76
C PRO A 210 15.70 19.06 -45.00
N SER A 211 17.01 19.21 -44.86
CA SER A 211 17.73 20.44 -45.23
C SER A 211 17.66 20.64 -46.74
N SER A 212 17.06 21.74 -47.16
CA SER A 212 17.13 22.28 -48.53
C SER A 212 17.59 23.72 -48.45
#